data_AF-A0A5N6JV63-F1
#
_entry.id   AF-A0A5N6JV63-F1
#
_cell.length_a   1.000
_cell.length_b   1.000
_cell.length_c   1.000
_cell.angle_alpha   90.00
_cell.angle_beta   90.00
_cell.angle_gamma   90.00
#
_symmetry.space_group_name_H-M   'P 1'
#
loop_
_entity.id
_entity.type
_entity.pdbx_description
1 polymer ?
#
loop_
_entity_poly.entity_id
_entity_poly.type
_entity_poly.pdbx_seq_one_letter_code
_entity_poly.pdbx_strand_id
1 'polypeptide(L)'
;MMEINLSCPNIAGKSPPAYDEQALASYIKAIGSVKAGRTQSIFVGIKTPPYTYSEQFKRLVSALELGSSLLGNNPISFITATNTLGSCLVVNELGNSVLSSSIGEGIGGMAGDALHPIALGNVKTIRRILDASRVESVRATQIIGVGGVKDKAGFTRMSNVGASIVGVGTALGREGVGIFEMIIQD
;
A
#
# COMPACT_ATOMS: atom_id res chain seq x y z
N MET A 1 -3.49 0.30 -16.43
CA MET A 1 -3.55 -0.28 -15.07
C MET A 1 -4.58 0.46 -14.25
N MET A 2 -5.11 -0.15 -13.19
CA MET A 2 -6.03 0.48 -12.24
C MET A 2 -5.58 0.14 -10.82
N GLU A 3 -5.52 1.13 -9.94
CA GLU A 3 -5.25 0.95 -8.52
C GLU A 3 -6.51 1.26 -7.71
N ILE A 4 -6.89 0.36 -6.80
CA ILE A 4 -8.02 0.55 -5.89
C ILE A 4 -7.48 0.85 -4.50
N ASN A 5 -7.83 2.00 -3.96
CA ASN A 5 -7.42 2.40 -2.61
C ASN A 5 -8.28 1.70 -1.54
N LEU A 6 -7.69 0.73 -0.83
CA LEU A 6 -8.32 -0.03 0.25
C LEU A 6 -7.77 0.33 1.64
N SER A 7 -7.00 1.42 1.75
CA SER A 7 -6.30 1.81 2.99
C SER A 7 -7.05 2.81 3.86
N CYS A 8 -8.03 3.51 3.31
CA CYS A 8 -8.82 4.48 4.06
C CYS A 8 -10.19 3.88 4.42
N PRO A 9 -10.83 4.35 5.51
CA PRO A 9 -12.21 4.02 5.78
C PRO A 9 -13.08 4.69 4.73
N ASN A 10 -13.37 3.95 3.65
CA ASN A 10 -14.26 4.41 2.58
C ASN A 10 -15.75 4.35 2.98
N ILE A 11 -16.04 3.71 4.13
CA ILE A 11 -17.38 3.53 4.67
C ILE A 11 -17.39 4.02 6.12
N ALA A 12 -18.31 4.92 6.44
CA ALA A 12 -18.47 5.45 7.80
C ALA A 12 -18.65 4.31 8.82
N GLY A 13 -17.91 4.38 9.93
CA GLY A 13 -17.97 3.38 11.01
C GLY A 13 -17.28 2.04 10.71
N LYS A 14 -16.64 1.87 9.55
CA LYS A 14 -15.87 0.66 9.22
C LYS A 14 -14.37 0.95 9.16
N SER A 15 -13.60 -0.03 9.59
CA SER A 15 -12.14 -0.03 9.37
C SER A 15 -11.84 -0.12 7.86
N PRO A 16 -10.66 0.36 7.41
CA PRO A 16 -10.18 0.14 6.06
C PRO A 16 -10.36 -1.31 5.58
N PRO A 17 -10.88 -1.54 4.35
CA PRO A 17 -11.12 -2.90 3.85
C PRO A 17 -9.87 -3.78 3.87
N ALA A 18 -8.68 -3.21 3.68
CA ALA A 18 -7.43 -3.98 3.70
C ALA A 18 -7.02 -4.50 5.09
N TYR A 19 -7.71 -4.14 6.18
CA TYR A 19 -7.50 -4.72 7.51
C TYR A 19 -8.42 -5.92 7.81
N ASP A 20 -9.46 -6.10 7.00
CA ASP A 20 -10.52 -7.08 7.20
C ASP A 20 -10.51 -8.11 6.06
N GLU A 21 -10.35 -9.38 6.39
CA GLU A 21 -10.18 -10.43 5.39
C GLU A 21 -11.42 -10.62 4.53
N GLN A 22 -12.61 -10.57 5.13
CA GLN A 22 -13.88 -10.76 4.43
C GLN A 22 -14.17 -9.60 3.48
N ALA A 23 -13.92 -8.36 3.90
CA ALA A 23 -14.02 -7.19 3.05
C ALA A 23 -13.03 -7.29 1.87
N LEU A 24 -11.76 -7.60 2.14
CA LEU A 24 -10.74 -7.75 1.11
C LEU A 24 -11.10 -8.85 0.09
N ALA A 25 -11.53 -10.02 0.57
CA ALA A 25 -11.99 -11.12 -0.28
C ALA A 25 -13.19 -10.72 -1.14
N SER A 26 -14.11 -9.91 -0.61
CA SER A 26 -15.26 -9.40 -1.36
C SER A 26 -14.83 -8.47 -2.51
N TYR A 27 -13.85 -7.59 -2.28
CA TYR A 27 -13.25 -6.78 -3.35
C TYR A 27 -12.54 -7.65 -4.39
N ILE A 28 -11.71 -8.60 -3.97
CA ILE A 28 -10.98 -9.50 -4.87
C ILE A 28 -11.94 -10.30 -5.76
N LYS A 29 -13.02 -10.83 -5.18
CA LYS A 29 -14.07 -11.53 -5.92
C LYS A 29 -14.74 -10.61 -6.95
N ALA A 30 -15.15 -9.40 -6.55
CA ALA A 30 -15.78 -8.44 -7.45
C ALA A 30 -14.87 -8.07 -8.63
N ILE A 31 -13.58 -7.82 -8.36
CA ILE A 31 -12.57 -7.53 -9.39
C ILE A 31 -12.42 -8.72 -10.34
N GLY A 32 -12.34 -9.95 -9.80
CA GLY A 32 -12.30 -11.18 -10.58
C GLY A 32 -13.48 -11.33 -11.53
N SER A 33 -14.71 -11.17 -11.01
CA SER A 33 -15.94 -11.26 -11.82
C SER A 33 -15.97 -10.24 -12.95
N VAL A 34 -15.58 -8.98 -12.67
CA VAL A 34 -15.53 -7.94 -13.71
C VAL A 34 -14.46 -8.26 -14.76
N LYS A 35 -13.28 -8.77 -14.35
CA LYS A 35 -12.21 -9.13 -15.29
C LYS A 35 -12.59 -10.32 -16.18
N ALA A 36 -13.31 -11.31 -15.65
CA ALA A 36 -13.75 -12.48 -16.42
C ALA A 36 -14.66 -12.12 -17.61
N GLY A 37 -15.44 -11.03 -17.50
CA GLY A 37 -16.31 -10.55 -18.58
C GLY A 37 -15.62 -9.67 -19.63
N ARG A 38 -14.30 -9.47 -19.55
CA ARG A 38 -13.58 -8.55 -20.45
C ARG A 38 -12.66 -9.29 -21.42
N THR A 39 -12.65 -8.83 -22.66
CA THR A 39 -11.72 -9.31 -23.71
C THR A 39 -10.33 -8.69 -23.58
N GLN A 40 -10.22 -7.51 -22.97
CA GLN A 40 -8.96 -6.80 -22.76
C GLN A 40 -8.45 -7.03 -21.33
N SER A 41 -7.20 -7.48 -21.22
CA SER A 41 -6.53 -7.65 -19.93
C SER A 41 -6.25 -6.30 -19.28
N ILE A 42 -6.64 -6.15 -18.00
CA ILE A 42 -6.35 -4.98 -17.19
C ILE A 42 -5.59 -5.44 -15.94
N PHE A 43 -4.40 -4.86 -15.73
CA PHE A 43 -3.69 -4.96 -14.45
C PHE A 43 -4.44 -4.15 -13.40
N VAL A 44 -4.91 -4.83 -12.36
CA VAL A 44 -5.61 -4.22 -11.23
C VAL A 44 -4.77 -4.46 -9.99
N GLY A 45 -4.49 -3.42 -9.23
CA GLY A 45 -3.81 -3.52 -7.95
C GLY A 45 -4.59 -2.89 -6.82
N ILE A 46 -4.14 -3.15 -5.61
CA ILE A 46 -4.73 -2.60 -4.38
C ILE A 46 -3.68 -1.80 -3.63
N LYS A 47 -4.09 -0.67 -3.04
CA LYS A 47 -3.23 0.10 -2.14
C LYS A 47 -3.61 -0.18 -0.70
N THR A 48 -2.65 -0.66 0.07
CA THR A 48 -2.84 -1.06 1.47
C THR A 48 -2.41 0.05 2.43
N PRO A 49 -2.97 0.10 3.64
CA PRO A 49 -2.43 0.92 4.71
C PRO A 49 -1.11 0.30 5.20
N PRO A 50 -0.34 1.00 6.05
CA PRO A 50 0.71 0.35 6.81
C PRO A 50 0.09 -0.68 7.76
N TYR A 51 0.51 -1.93 7.62
CA TYR A 51 0.25 -2.96 8.62
C TYR A 51 1.26 -2.84 9.76
N THR A 52 0.75 -2.96 10.98
CA THR A 52 1.48 -2.74 12.25
C THR A 52 1.57 -4.01 13.09
N TYR A 53 0.83 -5.08 12.76
CA TYR A 53 0.90 -6.38 13.44
C TYR A 53 0.70 -7.56 12.49
N SER A 54 1.18 -8.75 12.89
CA SER A 54 1.31 -9.93 12.02
C SER A 54 0.01 -10.41 11.38
N GLU A 55 -1.12 -10.34 12.09
CA GLU A 55 -2.40 -10.85 11.58
C GLU A 55 -2.90 -10.06 10.37
N GLN A 56 -2.59 -8.76 10.25
CA GLN A 56 -2.97 -7.98 9.07
C GLN A 56 -2.30 -8.50 7.78
N PHE A 57 -1.01 -8.87 7.88
CA PHE A 57 -0.28 -9.48 6.78
C PHE A 57 -0.84 -10.85 6.40
N LYS A 58 -1.20 -11.67 7.40
CA LYS A 58 -1.81 -13.00 7.17
C LYS A 58 -3.16 -12.89 6.47
N ARG A 59 -4.01 -11.94 6.90
CA ARG A 59 -5.31 -11.67 6.27
C ARG A 59 -5.17 -11.26 4.80
N LEU A 60 -4.17 -10.42 4.47
CA LEU A 60 -3.88 -10.03 3.09
C LEU A 60 -3.59 -11.25 2.21
N VAL A 61 -2.62 -12.09 2.60
CA VAL A 61 -2.25 -13.25 1.78
C VAL A 61 -3.36 -14.29 1.73
N SER A 62 -4.05 -14.54 2.83
CA SER A 62 -5.21 -15.45 2.89
C SER A 62 -6.32 -15.03 1.91
N ALA A 63 -6.66 -13.74 1.87
CA ALA A 63 -7.67 -13.23 0.94
C ALA A 63 -7.24 -13.38 -0.54
N LEU A 64 -5.95 -13.18 -0.85
CA LEU A 64 -5.41 -13.38 -2.19
C LEU A 64 -5.44 -14.85 -2.62
N GLU A 65 -5.05 -15.76 -1.71
CA GLU A 65 -5.08 -17.20 -1.95
C GLU A 65 -6.51 -17.71 -2.13
N LEU A 66 -7.43 -17.29 -1.27
CA LEU A 66 -8.85 -17.62 -1.38
C LEU A 66 -9.43 -17.13 -2.70
N GLY A 67 -9.17 -15.86 -3.06
CA GLY A 67 -9.61 -15.28 -4.32
C GLY A 67 -9.06 -16.03 -5.52
N SER A 68 -7.77 -16.37 -5.50
CA SER A 68 -7.16 -17.14 -6.58
C SER A 68 -7.71 -18.56 -6.68
N SER A 69 -8.01 -19.22 -5.57
CA SER A 69 -8.61 -20.56 -5.58
C SER A 69 -10.02 -20.53 -6.18
N LEU A 70 -10.82 -19.51 -5.90
CA LEU A 70 -12.19 -19.39 -6.40
C LEU A 70 -12.26 -19.00 -7.88
N LEU A 71 -11.27 -18.25 -8.35
CA LEU A 71 -11.26 -17.66 -9.71
C LEU A 71 -10.32 -18.40 -10.67
N GLY A 72 -9.55 -19.38 -10.20
CA GLY A 72 -8.53 -20.08 -10.98
C GLY A 72 -7.26 -19.26 -11.25
N ASN A 73 -7.23 -17.98 -10.87
CA ASN A 73 -6.08 -17.09 -10.96
C ASN A 73 -6.23 -15.92 -9.97
N ASN A 74 -5.13 -15.29 -9.56
CA ASN A 74 -5.16 -14.10 -8.73
C ASN A 74 -5.53 -12.88 -9.59
N PRO A 75 -6.68 -12.21 -9.33
CA PRO A 75 -7.08 -11.05 -10.12
C PRO A 75 -6.26 -9.79 -9.79
N ILE A 76 -5.54 -9.79 -8.65
CA ILE A 76 -4.71 -8.68 -8.17
C ILE A 76 -3.29 -8.82 -8.69
N SER A 77 -2.88 -7.90 -9.56
CA SER A 77 -1.58 -7.90 -10.23
C SER A 77 -0.47 -7.24 -9.42
N PHE A 78 -0.82 -6.26 -8.57
CA PHE A 78 0.15 -5.57 -7.73
C PHE A 78 -0.46 -5.07 -6.42
N ILE A 79 0.41 -4.86 -5.44
CA ILE A 79 0.08 -4.26 -4.15
C ILE A 79 0.93 -3.02 -3.96
N THR A 80 0.30 -1.89 -3.69
CA THR A 80 0.99 -0.65 -3.33
C THR A 80 1.09 -0.55 -1.82
N ALA A 81 2.31 -0.70 -1.29
CA ALA A 81 2.63 -0.69 0.13
C ALA A 81 3.57 0.49 0.43
N THR A 82 3.11 1.59 1.04
CA THR A 82 1.82 1.77 1.72
C THR A 82 1.21 3.15 1.49
N ASN A 83 -0.05 3.32 1.87
CA ASN A 83 -0.61 4.66 2.12
C ASN A 83 -0.03 5.25 3.43
N THR A 84 -0.47 6.45 3.81
CA THR A 84 -0.09 7.11 5.07
C THR A 84 -0.53 6.31 6.29
N LEU A 85 0.21 6.42 7.40
CA LEU A 85 -0.23 5.90 8.70
C LEU A 85 -1.19 6.90 9.35
N GLY A 86 -2.46 6.53 9.53
CA GLY A 86 -3.45 7.39 10.18
C GLY A 86 -3.21 7.57 11.68
N SER A 87 -4.04 8.42 12.30
CA SER A 87 -4.02 8.69 13.74
C SER A 87 -2.70 9.31 14.24
N CYS A 88 -2.05 10.11 13.40
CA CYS A 88 -0.84 10.84 13.76
C CYS A 88 -1.15 12.33 13.98
N LEU A 89 -0.43 12.95 14.91
CA LEU A 89 -0.55 14.36 15.25
C LEU A 89 0.85 14.98 15.27
N VAL A 90 0.96 16.19 14.75
CA VAL A 90 2.16 17.02 14.89
C VAL A 90 1.75 18.27 15.67
N VAL A 91 2.44 18.53 16.78
CA VAL A 91 2.19 19.68 17.65
C VAL A 91 3.39 20.60 17.69
N ASN A 92 3.15 21.89 17.94
CA ASN A 92 4.22 22.84 18.25
C ASN A 92 4.63 22.77 19.74
N GLU A 93 5.58 23.60 20.15
CA GLU A 93 6.07 23.67 21.53
C GLU A 93 5.00 24.04 22.56
N LEU A 94 3.91 24.68 22.11
CA LEU A 94 2.76 25.05 22.94
C LEU A 94 1.70 23.93 23.00
N GLY A 95 1.93 22.79 22.35
CA GLY A 95 0.98 21.68 22.27
C GLY A 95 -0.15 21.86 21.26
N ASN A 96 -0.12 22.92 20.45
CA ASN A 96 -1.14 23.19 19.43
C ASN A 96 -0.85 22.39 18.16
N SER A 97 -1.89 21.84 17.53
CA SER A 97 -1.75 21.20 16.21
C SER A 97 -1.18 22.17 15.18
N VAL A 98 -0.22 21.69 14.39
CA VAL A 98 0.36 22.46 13.28
C VAL A 98 -0.40 22.29 11.96
N LEU A 99 -1.30 21.31 11.88
CA LEU A 99 -2.12 21.02 10.71
C LEU A 99 -3.60 21.22 11.04
N SER A 100 -4.37 21.70 10.06
CA SER A 100 -5.83 21.66 10.12
C SER A 100 -6.30 20.28 9.68
N SER A 101 -7.25 19.69 10.42
CA SER A 101 -7.97 18.49 10.00
C SER A 101 -9.45 18.80 9.81
N SER A 102 -10.19 17.92 9.14
CA SER A 102 -11.63 18.07 8.90
C SER A 102 -12.46 18.20 10.17
N ILE A 103 -11.95 17.70 11.30
CA ILE A 103 -12.58 17.75 12.63
C ILE A 103 -11.92 18.78 13.56
N GLY A 104 -10.97 19.59 13.06
CA GLY A 104 -10.29 20.64 13.83
C GLY A 104 -9.20 20.15 14.80
N GLU A 105 -9.13 18.86 15.11
CA GLU A 105 -8.15 18.29 16.06
C GLU A 105 -6.73 18.17 15.49
N GLY A 106 -6.54 18.33 14.18
CA GLY A 106 -5.24 18.21 13.54
C GLY A 106 -4.74 16.78 13.31
N ILE A 107 -5.49 15.77 13.74
CA ILE A 107 -5.20 14.35 13.47
C ILE A 107 -5.19 14.09 11.96
N GLY A 108 -4.14 13.43 11.48
CA GLY A 108 -3.95 13.13 10.07
C GLY A 108 -3.09 11.90 9.80
N GLY A 109 -2.67 11.75 8.54
CA GLY A 109 -1.82 10.68 8.08
C GLY A 109 -0.33 11.05 8.10
N MET A 110 0.50 10.26 8.77
CA MET A 110 1.96 10.38 8.69
C MET A 110 2.47 9.84 7.35
N ALA A 111 3.28 10.67 6.69
CA ALA A 111 3.94 10.41 5.42
C ALA A 111 5.42 10.81 5.52
N GLY A 112 6.11 10.89 4.38
CA GLY A 112 7.51 11.37 4.32
C GLY A 112 8.47 10.48 5.10
N ASP A 113 9.57 11.08 5.56
CA ASP A 113 10.68 10.38 6.22
C ASP A 113 10.23 9.56 7.44
N ALA A 114 9.29 10.10 8.22
CA ALA A 114 8.75 9.45 9.41
C ALA A 114 8.02 8.12 9.09
N LEU A 115 7.46 7.98 7.89
CA LEU A 115 6.81 6.74 7.44
C LEU A 115 7.79 5.70 6.88
N HIS A 116 9.02 6.10 6.51
CA HIS A 116 9.92 5.23 5.74
C HIS A 116 10.23 3.88 6.42
N PRO A 117 10.55 3.82 7.73
CA PRO A 117 10.90 2.55 8.37
C PRO A 117 9.75 1.53 8.35
N ILE A 118 8.51 1.98 8.61
CA ILE A 118 7.34 1.08 8.59
C ILE A 118 6.96 0.69 7.16
N ALA A 119 7.16 1.57 6.17
CA ALA A 119 6.96 1.24 4.76
C ALA A 119 7.93 0.14 4.30
N LEU A 120 9.21 0.24 4.65
CA LEU A 120 10.21 -0.79 4.36
C LEU A 120 9.83 -2.15 4.98
N GLY A 121 9.41 -2.14 6.26
CA GLY A 121 8.95 -3.34 6.96
C GLY A 121 7.73 -3.98 6.30
N ASN A 122 6.79 -3.16 5.82
CA ASN A 122 5.61 -3.61 5.10
C ASN A 122 5.99 -4.28 3.77
N VAL A 123 6.77 -3.62 2.93
CA VAL A 123 7.22 -4.19 1.64
C VAL A 123 8.00 -5.48 1.87
N LYS A 124 8.95 -5.51 2.81
CA LYS A 124 9.73 -6.72 3.12
C LYS A 124 8.85 -7.88 3.54
N THR A 125 7.88 -7.62 4.42
CA THR A 125 7.02 -8.64 4.97
C THR A 125 6.04 -9.15 3.92
N ILE A 126 5.42 -8.26 3.14
CA ILE A 126 4.50 -8.62 2.05
C ILE A 126 5.25 -9.44 0.99
N ARG A 127 6.46 -9.03 0.57
CA ARG A 127 7.26 -9.81 -0.39
C ARG A 127 7.49 -11.22 0.11
N ARG A 128 7.98 -11.35 1.35
CA ARG A 128 8.26 -12.65 1.98
C ARG A 128 7.04 -13.57 2.04
N ILE A 129 5.87 -13.06 2.44
CA ILE A 129 4.66 -13.90 2.54
C ILE A 129 4.09 -14.26 1.16
N LEU A 130 4.18 -13.35 0.18
CA LEU A 130 3.80 -13.64 -1.19
C LEU A 130 4.67 -14.75 -1.75
N ASP A 131 6.00 -14.68 -1.58
CA ASP A 131 6.96 -15.69 -2.06
C ASP A 131 6.74 -17.06 -1.41
N ALA A 132 6.32 -17.09 -0.15
CA ALA A 132 6.00 -18.31 0.58
C ALA A 132 4.65 -18.94 0.19
N SER A 133 3.80 -18.24 -0.58
CA SER A 133 2.51 -18.77 -1.01
C SER A 133 2.67 -20.00 -1.89
N ARG A 134 1.82 -21.00 -1.68
CA ARG A 134 1.75 -22.19 -2.54
C ARG A 134 1.09 -21.89 -3.89
N VAL A 135 0.37 -20.78 -4.00
CA VAL A 135 -0.37 -20.38 -5.20
C VAL A 135 0.53 -19.52 -6.09
N GLU A 136 0.82 -19.99 -7.30
CA GLU A 136 1.77 -19.33 -8.22
C GLU A 136 1.35 -17.92 -8.62
N SER A 137 0.06 -17.72 -8.92
CA SER A 137 -0.51 -16.42 -9.25
C SER A 137 -0.44 -15.42 -8.09
N VAL A 138 -0.42 -15.89 -6.84
CA VAL A 138 -0.22 -15.05 -5.65
C VAL A 138 1.26 -14.68 -5.54
N ARG A 139 2.19 -15.63 -5.70
CA ARG A 139 3.64 -15.36 -5.74
C ARG A 139 4.00 -14.30 -6.79
N ALA A 140 3.36 -14.36 -7.96
CA ALA A 140 3.59 -13.45 -9.08
C ALA A 140 3.14 -11.99 -8.83
N THR A 141 2.40 -11.72 -7.75
CA THR A 141 1.93 -10.37 -7.41
C THR A 141 3.11 -9.42 -7.21
N GLN A 142 3.11 -8.30 -7.92
CA GLN A 142 4.15 -7.28 -7.82
C GLN A 142 3.94 -6.35 -6.64
N ILE A 143 4.98 -5.68 -6.17
CA ILE A 143 4.86 -4.68 -5.09
C ILE A 143 5.33 -3.31 -5.60
N ILE A 144 4.49 -2.30 -5.42
CA ILE A 144 4.87 -0.90 -5.56
C ILE A 144 5.18 -0.37 -4.14
N GLY A 145 6.45 -0.13 -3.85
CA GLY A 145 6.90 0.39 -2.57
C GLY A 145 6.72 1.91 -2.48
N VAL A 146 6.02 2.40 -1.47
CA VAL A 146 5.73 3.83 -1.27
C VAL A 146 5.88 4.18 0.21
N GLY A 147 6.62 5.25 0.49
CA GLY A 147 6.73 5.81 1.84
C GLY A 147 8.12 6.37 2.09
N GLY A 148 8.23 7.69 2.25
CA GLY A 148 9.47 8.36 2.67
C GLY A 148 10.69 8.20 1.76
N VAL A 149 10.49 7.92 0.48
CA VAL A 149 11.57 7.93 -0.51
C VAL A 149 11.76 9.37 -1.00
N LYS A 150 12.98 9.89 -0.85
CA LYS A 150 13.36 11.27 -1.24
C LYS A 150 14.76 11.38 -1.86
N ASP A 151 15.51 10.29 -1.91
CA ASP A 151 16.90 10.21 -2.38
C ASP A 151 17.19 8.80 -2.94
N LYS A 152 18.34 8.62 -3.58
CA LYS A 152 18.75 7.30 -4.10
C LYS A 152 18.87 6.24 -3.01
N ALA A 153 19.33 6.63 -1.82
CA ALA A 153 19.48 5.68 -0.72
C ALA A 153 18.12 5.10 -0.31
N GLY A 154 17.07 5.93 -0.25
CA GLY A 154 15.69 5.55 0.00
C GLY A 154 15.09 4.70 -1.10
N PHE A 155 15.37 5.05 -2.37
CA PHE A 155 15.00 4.22 -3.51
C PHE A 155 15.65 2.82 -3.42
N THR A 156 16.97 2.78 -3.19
CA THR A 156 17.75 1.55 -3.05
C THR A 156 17.24 0.70 -1.89
N ARG A 157 16.98 1.29 -0.72
CA ARG A 157 16.39 0.57 0.43
C ARG A 157 15.04 -0.04 0.05
N MET A 158 14.16 0.73 -0.60
CA MET A 158 12.82 0.28 -1.00
C MET A 158 12.88 -0.87 -2.01
N SER A 159 13.74 -0.77 -3.03
CA SER A 159 13.98 -1.85 -3.99
C SER A 159 14.54 -3.11 -3.32
N ASN A 160 15.55 -2.96 -2.45
CA ASN A 160 16.20 -4.09 -1.76
C ASN A 160 15.26 -4.86 -0.81
N VAL A 161 14.21 -4.21 -0.30
CA VAL A 161 13.21 -4.91 0.52
C VAL A 161 12.14 -5.63 -0.29
N GLY A 162 12.14 -5.51 -1.63
CA GLY A 162 11.28 -6.31 -2.51
C GLY A 162 10.24 -5.52 -3.30
N ALA A 163 10.38 -4.19 -3.40
CA ALA A 163 9.57 -3.39 -4.30
C ALA A 163 10.04 -3.57 -5.75
N SER A 164 9.11 -3.87 -6.66
CA SER A 164 9.37 -3.91 -8.11
C SER A 164 9.34 -2.51 -8.73
N ILE A 165 8.55 -1.61 -8.15
CA ILE A 165 8.41 -0.21 -8.53
C ILE A 165 8.44 0.62 -7.25
N VAL A 166 9.00 1.82 -7.29
CA VAL A 166 9.03 2.74 -6.15
C VAL A 166 8.22 4.00 -6.47
N GLY A 167 7.24 4.31 -5.63
CA GLY A 167 6.46 5.54 -5.75
C GLY A 167 6.91 6.63 -4.77
N VAL A 168 6.83 7.88 -5.22
CA VAL A 168 7.29 9.07 -4.48
C VAL A 168 6.10 9.99 -4.21
N GLY A 169 5.83 10.27 -2.92
CA GLY A 169 4.70 11.09 -2.48
C GLY A 169 5.15 12.44 -1.93
N THR A 170 5.54 12.46 -0.64
CA THR A 170 5.90 13.71 0.06
C THR A 170 7.02 14.49 -0.63
N ALA A 171 8.07 13.82 -1.10
CA ALA A 171 9.18 14.49 -1.78
C ALA A 171 8.74 15.11 -3.13
N LEU A 172 7.86 14.44 -3.88
CA LEU A 172 7.24 15.01 -5.09
C LEU A 172 6.40 16.25 -4.76
N GLY A 173 5.59 16.18 -3.69
CA GLY A 173 4.77 17.31 -3.27
C GLY A 173 5.58 18.53 -2.80
N ARG A 174 6.80 18.31 -2.30
CA ARG A 174 7.69 19.38 -1.80
C ARG A 174 8.62 19.94 -2.87
N GLU A 175 9.24 19.07 -3.67
CA GLU A 175 10.33 19.41 -4.59
C GLU A 175 9.87 19.45 -6.06
N GLY A 176 8.63 19.05 -6.35
CA GLY A 176 8.12 18.94 -7.72
C GLY A 176 8.74 17.79 -8.50
N VAL A 177 8.51 17.77 -9.83
CA VAL A 177 8.92 16.65 -10.70
C VAL A 177 10.44 16.46 -10.80
N GLY A 178 11.25 17.47 -10.45
CA GLY A 178 12.71 17.36 -10.42
C GLY A 178 13.23 16.31 -9.43
N ILE A 179 12.42 15.90 -8.44
CA ILE A 179 12.78 14.84 -7.49
C ILE A 179 13.16 13.53 -8.17
N PHE A 180 12.56 13.21 -9.33
CA PHE A 180 12.83 11.95 -10.02
C PHE A 180 14.25 11.92 -10.59
N GLU A 181 14.74 13.05 -11.10
CA GLU A 181 16.10 13.16 -11.59
C GLU A 181 17.10 13.06 -10.43
N MET A 182 16.85 13.77 -9.32
CA MET A 182 17.69 13.70 -8.12
C MET A 182 17.83 12.28 -7.56
N ILE A 183 16.71 11.54 -7.46
CA ILE A 183 16.71 10.15 -6.96
C ILE A 183 17.54 9.21 -7.85
N ILE A 184 17.62 9.47 -9.16
CA ILE A 184 18.32 8.60 -10.11
C ILE A 184 19.80 8.98 -10.24
N GLN A 185 20.15 10.26 -10.06
CA GLN A 185 21.49 10.81 -10.28
C GLN A 185 22.44 10.72 -9.07
N ASP A 186 21.93 10.82 -7.84
CA ASP A 186 22.71 10.52 -6.63
C ASP A 186 23.25 9.08 -6.69
#